data_AF-U7NZR8-F1
#
_entry.id   AF-U7NZR8-F1
#
_cell.length_a   1.000
_cell.length_b   1.000
_cell.length_c   1.000
_cell.angle_alpha   90.00
_cell.angle_beta   90.00
_cell.angle_gamma   90.00
#
_symmetry.space_group_name_H-M   'P 1'
#
loop_
_entity.id
_entity.type
_entity.pdbx_description
1 polymer ?
#
loop_
_entity_poly.entity_id
_entity_poly.type
_entity_poly.pdbx_seq_one_letter_code
_entity_poly.pdbx_strand_id
1 'polypeptide(L)'
;MSHRTYTLDQAAPLLNLGRNTLARQLREAGVLGADNLPAGPYRGRVNLVVVATGTYWHPICGWTHYGRTEFTDAGLDHIARKLGISLARLPHPSSRRAQQAPQPARSAS
;
A
#
# COMPACT_ATOMS: atom_id res chain seq x y z
N MET A 1 -5.31 -11.36 -12.27
CA MET A 1 -4.34 -11.81 -11.25
C MET A 1 -4.90 -11.45 -9.89
N SER A 2 -5.04 -12.41 -8.97
CA SER A 2 -5.44 -12.11 -7.59
C SER A 2 -4.21 -11.64 -6.84
N HIS A 3 -4.17 -10.37 -6.45
CA HIS A 3 -3.11 -9.87 -5.58
C HIS A 3 -3.40 -10.31 -4.15
N ARG A 4 -2.35 -10.64 -3.40
CA ARG A 4 -2.47 -10.70 -1.95
C ARG A 4 -2.73 -9.28 -1.45
N THR A 5 -3.77 -9.11 -0.64
CA THR A 5 -4.15 -7.81 -0.07
C THR A 5 -4.06 -7.85 1.46
N TYR A 6 -3.80 -6.69 2.04
CA TYR A 6 -3.69 -6.49 3.48
C TYR A 6 -4.64 -5.38 3.90
N THR A 7 -5.47 -5.65 4.89
CA THR A 7 -6.31 -4.63 5.51
C THR A 7 -5.46 -3.58 6.19
N LEU A 8 -6.05 -2.44 6.56
CA LEU A 8 -5.36 -1.39 7.32
C LEU A 8 -4.77 -1.92 8.65
N ASP A 9 -5.49 -2.84 9.30
CA ASP A 9 -5.03 -3.54 10.53
C ASP A 9 -3.83 -4.45 10.28
N GLN A 10 -3.80 -5.14 9.14
CA GLN A 10 -2.67 -6.01 8.75
C GLN A 10 -1.47 -5.22 8.22
N ALA A 11 -1.72 -4.10 7.52
CA ALA A 11 -0.69 -3.25 6.94
C ALA A 11 0.09 -2.48 8.00
N ALA A 12 -0.58 -2.05 9.08
CA ALA A 12 0.02 -1.27 10.15
C ALA A 12 1.27 -1.91 10.78
N PRO A 13 1.23 -3.17 11.27
CA PRO A 13 2.42 -3.82 11.83
C PRO A 13 3.50 -4.04 10.77
N LEU A 14 3.15 -4.29 9.50
CA LEU A 14 4.12 -4.42 8.40
C LEU A 14 4.86 -3.11 8.11
N LEU A 15 4.26 -1.97 8.48
CA LEU A 15 4.82 -0.63 8.34
C LEU A 15 5.41 -0.09 9.65
N ASN A 16 5.53 -0.93 10.70
CA ASN A 16 5.97 -0.52 12.04
C ASN A 16 5.12 0.65 12.62
N LEU A 17 3.82 0.65 12.34
CA LEU A 17 2.88 1.67 12.81
C LEU A 17 1.71 1.02 13.56
N GLY A 18 1.05 1.82 14.40
CA GLY A 18 -0.30 1.51 14.88
C GLY A 18 -1.34 1.81 13.80
N ARG A 19 -2.43 1.03 13.76
CA ARG A 19 -3.53 1.18 12.77
C ARG A 19 -4.07 2.61 12.68
N ASN A 20 -4.36 3.25 13.80
CA ASN A 20 -4.88 4.62 13.82
C ASN A 20 -3.84 5.63 13.32
N THR A 21 -2.56 5.43 13.68
CA THR A 21 -1.44 6.26 13.20
C THR A 21 -1.28 6.12 11.69
N LEU A 22 -1.32 4.89 11.16
CA LEU A 22 -1.28 4.64 9.73
C LEU A 22 -2.46 5.32 9.01
N ALA A 23 -3.69 5.12 9.48
CA ALA A 23 -4.87 5.74 8.87
C ALA A 23 -4.74 7.27 8.83
N ARG A 24 -4.32 7.89 9.93
CA ARG A 24 -4.11 9.34 10.01
C ARG A 24 -3.06 9.82 9.01
N GLN A 25 -1.88 9.21 9.01
CA GLN A 25 -0.80 9.60 8.08
C GLN A 25 -1.20 9.41 6.61
N LEU A 26 -1.95 8.35 6.30
CA LEU A 26 -2.43 8.12 4.95
C LEU A 26 -3.48 9.15 4.49
N ARG A 27 -4.32 9.66 5.40
CA ARG A 27 -5.23 10.76 5.11
C ARG A 27 -4.47 12.06 4.88
N GLU A 28 -3.53 12.38 5.77
CA GLU A 28 -2.65 13.55 5.64
C GLU A 28 -1.85 13.53 4.32
N ALA A 29 -1.40 12.34 3.90
CA ALA A 29 -0.67 12.14 2.66
C ALA A 29 -1.57 12.06 1.40
N GLY A 30 -2.89 12.24 1.55
CA GLY A 30 -3.88 12.19 0.46
C GLY A 30 -4.04 10.81 -0.20
N VAL A 31 -3.62 9.74 0.48
CA VAL A 31 -3.83 8.35 0.03
C VAL A 31 -5.26 7.91 0.34
N LEU A 32 -5.75 8.28 1.52
CA LEU A 32 -7.11 7.99 1.98
C LEU A 32 -7.93 9.28 2.15
N GLY A 33 -9.23 9.16 1.98
CA GLY A 33 -10.21 10.17 2.35
C GLY A 33 -10.62 10.08 3.83
N ALA A 34 -11.52 10.97 4.25
CA ALA A 34 -12.09 10.95 5.60
C ALA A 34 -12.83 9.64 5.92
N ASP A 35 -13.38 8.99 4.89
CA ASP A 35 -14.06 7.70 4.91
C ASP A 35 -13.12 6.48 4.92
N ASN A 36 -11.80 6.70 4.96
CA ASN A 36 -10.77 5.66 4.78
C ASN A 36 -10.83 4.93 3.43
N LEU A 37 -11.49 5.50 2.42
CA LEU A 37 -11.42 5.00 1.05
C LEU A 37 -10.30 5.68 0.27
N PRO A 38 -9.80 5.09 -0.83
CA PRO A 38 -8.73 5.69 -1.62
C PRO A 38 -9.16 7.08 -2.13
N ALA A 39 -8.26 8.04 -2.04
CA ALA A 39 -8.48 9.41 -2.47
C ALA A 39 -7.61 9.78 -3.68
N GLY A 40 -8.07 10.77 -4.44
CA GLY A 40 -7.35 11.35 -5.58
C GLY A 40 -6.72 10.29 -6.50
N PRO A 41 -5.40 10.32 -6.73
CA PRO A 41 -4.72 9.44 -7.69
C PRO A 41 -4.64 7.97 -7.26
N TYR A 42 -5.16 7.61 -6.09
CA TYR A 42 -5.23 6.23 -5.61
C TYR A 42 -6.57 5.57 -5.92
N ARG A 43 -7.60 6.34 -6.32
CA ARG A 43 -8.87 5.77 -6.81
C ARG A 43 -8.61 4.99 -8.09
N GLY A 44 -9.11 3.75 -8.13
CA GLY A 44 -8.95 2.85 -9.29
C GLY A 44 -7.53 2.30 -9.50
N ARG A 45 -6.56 2.65 -8.64
CA ARG A 45 -5.16 2.20 -8.77
C ARG A 45 -4.95 0.83 -8.12
N VAL A 46 -5.65 -0.16 -8.67
CA VAL A 46 -5.82 -1.52 -8.12
C VAL A 46 -4.52 -2.30 -7.95
N ASN A 47 -3.45 -1.91 -8.64
CA ASN A 47 -2.12 -2.47 -8.44
C ASN A 47 -1.49 -2.07 -7.10
N LEU A 48 -1.99 -1.00 -6.44
CA LEU A 48 -1.51 -0.51 -5.16
C LEU A 48 -2.57 -0.65 -4.06
N VAL A 49 -3.81 -0.22 -4.36
CA VAL A 49 -4.87 -0.09 -3.36
C VAL A 49 -6.17 -0.63 -3.95
N VAL A 50 -6.86 -1.47 -3.18
CA VAL A 50 -8.11 -2.12 -3.56
C VAL A 50 -9.19 -1.73 -2.55
N VAL A 51 -10.42 -1.56 -3.04
CA VAL A 51 -11.59 -1.41 -2.17
C VAL A 51 -12.30 -2.76 -2.11
N ALA A 52 -12.15 -3.46 -0.99
CA ALA A 52 -12.96 -4.62 -0.68
C ALA A 52 -14.34 -4.14 -0.24
N THR A 53 -15.40 -4.67 -0.87
CA THR A 53 -16.78 -4.33 -0.51
C THR A 53 -17.45 -5.52 0.15
N GLY A 54 -18.40 -5.24 1.03
CA GLY A 54 -19.19 -6.25 1.70
C GLY A 54 -20.53 -5.68 2.14
N THR A 55 -21.34 -6.55 2.72
CA THR A 55 -22.64 -6.22 3.29
C THR A 55 -22.73 -6.75 4.71
N TYR A 56 -23.44 -6.03 5.56
CA TYR A 56 -23.77 -6.48 6.91
C TYR A 56 -25.21 -6.09 7.24
N TRP A 57 -25.83 -6.81 8.18
CA TRP A 57 -27.15 -6.45 8.68
C TRP A 57 -27.02 -5.42 9.82
N HIS A 58 -27.56 -4.22 9.62
CA HIS A 58 -27.70 -3.20 10.65
C HIS A 58 -29.12 -3.25 11.26
N PRO A 59 -29.27 -3.24 12.60
CA PRO A 59 -30.57 -3.42 13.25
C PRO A 59 -31.62 -2.35 12.88
N ILE A 60 -31.18 -1.15 12.47
CA ILE A 60 -32.09 -0.05 12.08
C ILE A 60 -32.17 0.11 10.56
N CYS A 61 -31.08 -0.15 9.84
CA CYS A 61 -30.97 0.21 8.41
C CYS A 61 -31.13 -1.00 7.48
N GLY A 62 -31.26 -2.21 8.03
CA GLY A 62 -31.29 -3.44 7.26
C GLY A 62 -29.93 -3.78 6.65
N TRP A 63 -29.93 -4.40 5.47
CA TRP A 63 -28.71 -4.74 4.74
C TRP A 63 -27.96 -3.48 4.29
N THR A 64 -26.79 -3.25 4.89
CA THR A 64 -25.96 -2.08 4.64
C THR A 64 -24.67 -2.49 3.94
N HIS A 65 -24.32 -1.77 2.88
CA HIS A 65 -23.06 -1.94 2.17
C HIS A 65 -21.93 -1.18 2.87
N TYR A 66 -20.74 -1.75 2.86
CA TYR A 66 -19.53 -1.06 3.30
C TYR A 66 -18.37 -1.31 2.34
N GLY A 67 -17.42 -0.38 2.34
CA GLY A 67 -16.14 -0.48 1.66
C GLY A 67 -15.00 -0.42 2.67
N ARG A 68 -13.95 -1.20 2.43
CA ARG A 68 -12.71 -1.16 3.20
C ARG A 68 -11.53 -1.08 2.24
N THR A 69 -10.59 -0.19 2.55
CA THR A 69 -9.32 -0.13 1.83
C THR A 69 -8.39 -1.25 2.23
N GLU A 70 -7.83 -1.91 1.23
CA GLU A 70 -6.76 -2.89 1.36
C GLU A 70 -5.59 -2.54 0.45
N PHE A 71 -4.40 -2.97 0.83
CA PHE A 71 -3.15 -2.66 0.15
C PHE A 71 -2.57 -3.93 -0.44
N THR A 72 -2.05 -3.86 -1.68
CA THR A 72 -1.25 -4.96 -2.25
C THR A 72 0.17 -4.92 -1.67
N ASP A 73 1.00 -5.93 -1.93
CA ASP A 73 2.44 -5.86 -1.60
C ASP A 73 3.10 -4.62 -2.23
N ALA A 74 2.81 -4.34 -3.51
CA ALA A 74 3.30 -3.13 -4.19
C ALA A 74 2.73 -1.83 -3.57
N GLY A 75 1.51 -1.89 -3.04
CA GLY A 75 0.88 -0.82 -2.28
C GLY A 75 1.61 -0.51 -0.98
N LEU A 76 1.96 -1.53 -0.20
CA LEU A 76 2.74 -1.38 1.03
C LEU A 76 4.11 -0.76 0.75
N ASP A 77 4.79 -1.22 -0.31
CA ASP A 77 6.08 -0.68 -0.75
C ASP A 77 6.00 0.79 -1.15
N HIS A 78 4.93 1.14 -1.86
CA HIS A 78 4.66 2.51 -2.26
C HIS A 78 4.37 3.41 -1.06
N ILE A 79 3.56 2.92 -0.11
CA ILE A 79 3.22 3.65 1.12
C ILE A 79 4.44 3.85 2.00
N ALA A 80 5.26 2.81 2.19
CA ALA A 80 6.49 2.91 2.98
C ALA A 80 7.40 4.03 2.44
N ARG A 81 7.62 4.07 1.12
CA ARG A 81 8.38 5.15 0.47
C ARG A 81 7.73 6.51 0.65
N LYS A 82 6.40 6.60 0.46
CA LYS A 82 5.66 7.86 0.57
C LYS A 82 5.67 8.43 1.99
N LEU A 83 5.65 7.57 3.01
CA LEU A 83 5.69 7.96 4.42
C LEU A 83 7.13 8.02 4.99
N GLY A 84 8.16 7.76 4.18
CA GLY A 84 9.56 7.75 4.62
C GLY A 84 9.89 6.62 5.62
N ILE A 85 9.11 5.53 5.62
CA ILE A 85 9.28 4.40 6.52
C ILE A 85 10.34 3.47 5.96
N SER A 86 11.43 3.30 6.70
CA SER A 86 12.43 2.28 6.41
C SER A 86 11.93 0.93 6.88
N LEU A 87 11.53 0.09 5.92
CA LEU A 87 11.21 -1.30 6.21
C LEU A 87 12.50 -2.10 6.35
N ALA A 88 12.65 -2.81 7.47
CA ALA A 88 13.70 -3.82 7.64
C ALA A 88 13.39 -5.01 6.73
N ARG A 89 13.52 -4.83 5.42
CA ARG A 89 13.34 -5.90 4.45
C ARG A 89 14.66 -6.62 4.26
N LEU A 90 14.62 -7.96 4.34
CA LEU A 90 15.68 -8.79 3.78
C LEU A 90 15.86 -8.41 2.29
N PRO A 91 17.10 -8.36 1.77
CA PRO A 91 17.35 -7.94 0.40
C PRO A 91 16.53 -8.78 -0.57
N HIS A 92 15.60 -8.13 -1.28
CA HIS A 92 14.79 -8.78 -2.31
C HIS A 92 15.69 -9.09 -3.50
N PRO A 93 15.61 -10.28 -4.15
CA PRO A 93 16.51 -10.63 -5.25
C PRO A 93 16.47 -9.64 -6.45
N SER A 94 15.43 -8.81 -6.56
CA SER A 94 15.32 -7.74 -7.55
C SER A 94 16.18 -6.50 -7.27
N SER A 95 16.67 -6.29 -6.05
CA SER A 95 17.57 -5.15 -5.74
C SER A 95 18.96 -5.31 -6.35
N ARG A 96 19.33 -6.52 -6.79
CA ARG A 96 20.60 -6.80 -7.48
C ARG A 96 20.63 -6.27 -8.91
N ARG A 97 19.47 -6.06 -9.56
CA ARG A 97 19.38 -5.65 -10.97
C ARG A 97 19.48 -4.13 -11.18
N ALA A 98 19.23 -3.33 -10.15
CA ALA A 98 19.34 -1.87 -10.21
C ALA A 98 20.77 -1.34 -9.99
N GLN A 99 21.71 -2.20 -9.59
CA GLN A 99 23.12 -1.84 -9.34
C GLN A 99 24.06 -2.15 -10.51
N GLN A 100 23.55 -2.71 -11.61
CA GLN A 100 24.36 -2.92 -12.83
C GLN A 100 24.14 -1.76 -13.80
N ALA A 101 24.79 -0.63 -13.50
CA ALA A 101 25.10 0.38 -14.50
C ALA A 101 26.31 -0.09 -15.34
N PRO A 102 26.41 0.31 -16.62
CA PRO A 102 27.27 -0.35 -17.61
C PRO A 102 28.75 -0.05 -17.33
N GLN A 103 29.58 -1.09 -17.30
CA GLN A 103 31.03 -0.92 -17.31
C GLN A 103 31.45 -0.38 -18.69
N PRO A 104 32.08 0.81 -18.80
CA PRO A 104 32.76 1.17 -20.02
C PRO A 104 34.03 0.32 -20.12
N ALA A 105 34.04 -0.63 -21.05
CA ALA A 105 35.26 -1.32 -21.43
C ALA A 105 36.20 -0.31 -22.10
N ARG A 106 37.11 0.26 -21.30
CA ARG A 106 38.39 0.77 -21.80
C ARG A 106 39.16 -0.43 -22.34
N SER A 107 39.42 -0.45 -23.63
CA SER A 107 40.61 -1.11 -24.17
C SER A 107 41.10 -0.27 -25.34
N ALA A 108 42.17 0.45 -25.06
CA ALA A 108 43.07 1.01 -26.05
C ALA A 108 43.89 -0.15 -26.63
N SER A 109 44.04 -0.17 -27.96
CA SER A 109 45.27 -0.46 -28.72
C SER A 109 44.97 -0.26 -30.21
#